data_AF-A0A964IH53-F1
#
_entry.id   AF-A0A964IH53-F1
#
_cell.length_a   1.000
_cell.length_b   1.000
_cell.length_c   1.000
_cell.angle_alpha   90.00
_cell.angle_beta   90.00
_cell.angle_gamma   90.00
#
_symmetry.space_group_name_H-M   'P 1'
#
loop_
_entity.id
_entity.type
_entity.pdbx_description
1 polymer ?
#
loop_
_entity_poly.entity_id
_entity_poly.type
_entity_poly.pdbx_seq_one_letter_code
_entity_poly.pdbx_strand_id
1 'polypeptide(L)'
;MRRTARRRRNPMTARTAAAALLVTLAFVVAGCSGDGADDIPADAIAVVDGTAITITDLAEMLKRARSQFKANQQAFPKAGTTEYQSLQSQAVALLVQRVQFGQEADDRGLEVTEAEIDARVKEIAAQYFGGDNAVLMKQVADQGYTEVAFRADVRAEVLQSVLYADLTKDVAVTAEEIQAHYEQNKAQFTSAESRAVRHILVKTEALANEIVSRLKQGEDFAVLAKEHSEDPGSKDAGGELTIKRGETVPPFDKAAFALKTGGRSAPIQTDFGWHVIEAVGDVTPAATTQFKDVKDSIRTQLLEERKQTAITDWTDGLAKAYDGKIEYSTGYAPPDTGSGESTDG
;
A
#
# COMPACT_ATOMS: atom_id res chain seq x y z
N MET A 1 -2.32 -31.19 -59.53
CA MET A 1 -1.30 -31.36 -60.58
C MET A 1 -0.14 -30.41 -60.29
N ARG A 2 1.09 -30.93 -60.32
CA ARG A 2 2.37 -30.36 -60.79
C ARG A 2 2.57 -28.83 -60.68
N ARG A 3 3.71 -28.26 -60.32
CA ARG A 3 5.03 -28.63 -59.78
C ARG A 3 5.85 -27.32 -59.92
N THR A 4 6.69 -27.00 -58.95
CA THR A 4 8.01 -26.35 -59.10
C THR A 4 8.12 -24.94 -59.72
N ALA A 5 8.66 -24.00 -58.94
CA ALA A 5 9.98 -23.41 -59.25
C ALA A 5 10.64 -22.85 -57.99
N ARG A 6 11.87 -23.30 -57.76
CA ARG A 6 12.80 -22.91 -56.69
C ARG A 6 13.99 -22.22 -57.37
N ARG A 7 14.36 -21.01 -56.95
CA ARG A 7 15.70 -20.39 -57.14
C ARG A 7 15.97 -19.59 -55.86
N ARG A 8 16.74 -20.09 -54.89
CA ARG A 8 18.22 -20.15 -54.74
C ARG A 8 18.92 -18.78 -54.84
N ARG A 9 19.42 -18.34 -53.65
CA ARG A 9 20.77 -17.82 -53.33
C ARG A 9 21.20 -16.52 -54.03
N ASN A 10 21.65 -15.48 -53.33
CA ASN A 10 22.82 -15.49 -52.44
C ASN A 10 22.83 -14.28 -51.47
N PRO A 11 23.61 -14.37 -50.38
CA PRO A 11 23.91 -13.26 -49.47
C PRO A 11 25.05 -12.39 -50.02
N MET A 12 25.00 -11.08 -49.82
CA MET A 12 26.17 -10.22 -49.96
C MET A 12 26.72 -9.90 -48.57
N THR A 13 27.81 -10.59 -48.24
CA THR A 13 28.84 -10.13 -47.30
C THR A 13 29.78 -9.15 -48.00
N ALA A 14 30.44 -8.32 -47.18
CA ALA A 14 31.65 -7.53 -47.44
C ALA A 14 31.38 -6.12 -48.05
N ARG A 15 32.01 -5.02 -47.63
CA ARG A 15 33.27 -4.83 -46.91
C ARG A 15 33.43 -3.33 -46.57
N THR A 16 33.89 -3.03 -45.35
CA THR A 16 34.87 -1.98 -44.97
C THR A 16 34.82 -0.57 -45.58
N ALA A 17 34.62 0.45 -44.74
CA ALA A 17 35.42 1.69 -44.61
C ALA A 17 34.79 2.55 -43.50
N ALA A 18 35.31 2.62 -42.28
CA ALA A 18 36.38 3.54 -41.87
C ALA A 18 36.15 4.98 -42.36
N ALA A 19 35.40 5.75 -41.57
CA ALA A 19 35.53 7.20 -41.51
C ALA A 19 35.42 7.60 -40.03
N ALA A 20 36.60 7.74 -39.42
CA ALA A 20 36.75 8.38 -38.13
C ALA A 20 36.33 9.85 -38.26
N LEU A 21 35.26 10.23 -37.57
CA LEU A 21 35.06 11.62 -37.15
C LEU A 21 35.25 11.66 -35.64
N LEU A 22 36.49 11.92 -35.25
CA LEU A 22 36.86 12.42 -33.93
C LEU A 22 36.22 13.80 -33.77
N VAL A 23 34.99 13.85 -33.25
CA VAL A 23 34.53 15.03 -32.52
C VAL A 23 35.02 14.82 -31.10
N THR A 24 36.14 15.44 -30.79
CA THR A 24 36.61 15.63 -29.42
C THR A 24 35.56 16.45 -28.68
N LEU A 25 34.58 15.76 -28.08
CA LEU A 25 33.84 16.31 -26.98
C LEU A 25 34.84 16.45 -25.84
N ALA A 26 35.12 17.69 -25.44
CA ALA A 26 35.94 17.98 -24.28
C ALA A 26 35.24 17.37 -23.05
N PHE A 27 35.59 16.13 -22.74
CA PHE A 27 35.48 15.62 -21.38
C PHE A 27 36.36 16.54 -20.54
N VAL A 28 35.73 17.42 -19.77
CA VAL A 28 36.35 17.89 -18.53
C VAL A 28 36.43 16.66 -17.65
N VAL A 29 37.52 15.92 -17.78
CA VAL A 29 37.98 14.99 -16.76
C VAL A 29 38.33 15.89 -15.58
N ALA A 30 37.40 16.05 -14.64
CA ALA A 30 37.75 16.43 -13.29
C ALA A 30 38.66 15.31 -12.78
N GLY A 31 39.96 15.57 -12.84
CA GLY A 31 40.97 14.63 -12.40
C GLY A 31 40.79 14.34 -10.93
N CYS A 32 40.83 13.06 -10.57
CA CYS A 32 41.22 12.65 -9.23
C CYS A 32 42.63 13.21 -8.97
N SER A 33 42.69 14.29 -8.20
CA SER A 33 43.88 14.81 -7.55
C SER A 33 43.40 15.29 -6.19
N GLY A 34 43.90 14.64 -5.14
CA GLY A 34 43.47 14.83 -3.77
C GLY A 34 43.83 16.19 -3.17
N ASP A 35 43.35 16.35 -1.94
CA ASP A 35 43.53 17.46 -1.01
C ASP A 35 42.79 18.75 -1.36
N GLY A 36 41.49 18.75 -1.10
CA GLY A 36 40.66 19.94 -0.96
C GLY A 36 39.43 19.61 -0.12
N ALA A 37 39.19 20.32 0.97
CA ALA A 37 37.86 20.39 1.54
C ALA A 37 36.99 21.10 0.49
N ASP A 38 36.25 20.34 -0.31
CA ASP A 38 35.47 20.87 -1.42
C ASP A 38 34.28 21.65 -0.84
N ASP A 39 34.35 22.98 -0.92
CA ASP A 39 33.20 23.83 -0.59
C ASP A 39 32.01 23.41 -1.46
N ILE A 40 30.88 23.10 -0.82
CA ILE A 40 29.60 22.82 -1.49
C ILE A 40 29.34 23.94 -2.52
N PRO A 41 29.02 23.64 -3.80
CA PRO A 41 28.78 24.65 -4.82
C PRO A 41 27.78 25.71 -4.33
N ALA A 42 28.01 26.98 -4.69
CA ALA A 42 27.24 28.10 -4.14
C ALA A 42 25.73 28.04 -4.44
N ASP A 43 25.34 27.33 -5.51
CA ASP A 43 23.96 27.09 -5.91
C ASP A 43 23.43 25.71 -5.48
N ALA A 44 24.21 24.91 -4.77
CA ALA A 44 23.82 23.61 -4.24
C ALA A 44 23.20 23.71 -2.84
N ILE A 45 22.14 22.93 -2.63
CA ILE A 45 21.51 22.71 -1.32
C ILE A 45 22.05 21.45 -0.63
N ALA A 46 22.56 20.50 -1.41
CA ALA A 46 23.23 19.30 -0.94
C ALA A 46 24.12 18.71 -2.04
N VAL A 47 25.09 17.88 -1.67
CA VAL A 47 25.91 17.06 -2.55
C VAL A 47 25.81 15.61 -2.08
N VAL A 48 25.46 14.70 -2.98
CA VAL A 48 25.30 13.27 -2.70
C VAL A 48 26.33 12.48 -3.51
N ASP A 49 27.36 11.98 -2.85
CA ASP A 49 28.50 11.27 -3.46
C ASP A 49 29.02 11.99 -4.73
N GLY A 50 29.32 13.29 -4.59
CA GLY A 50 29.80 14.16 -5.67
C GLY A 50 28.73 14.73 -6.61
N THR A 51 27.46 14.33 -6.48
CA THR A 51 26.35 14.86 -7.31
C THR A 51 25.62 16.00 -6.59
N ALA A 52 25.71 17.21 -7.16
CA ALA A 52 25.06 18.39 -6.59
C ALA A 52 23.54 18.41 -6.83
N ILE A 53 22.79 18.76 -5.78
CA ILE A 53 21.36 19.07 -5.82
C ILE A 53 21.23 20.58 -5.67
N THR A 54 20.54 21.25 -6.59
CA THR A 54 20.57 22.71 -6.69
C THR A 54 19.40 23.39 -5.98
N ILE A 55 19.56 24.69 -5.68
CA ILE A 55 18.48 25.56 -5.20
C ILE A 55 17.32 25.60 -6.22
N THR A 56 17.62 25.49 -7.52
CA THR A 56 16.60 25.45 -8.58
C THR A 56 15.74 24.18 -8.46
N ASP A 57 16.33 23.03 -8.15
CA ASP A 57 15.60 21.77 -7.96
C ASP A 57 14.58 21.89 -6.81
N LEU A 58 15.03 22.44 -5.68
CA LEU A 58 14.17 22.73 -4.54
C LEU A 58 13.09 23.76 -4.87
N ALA A 59 13.43 24.82 -5.61
CA ALA A 59 12.47 25.85 -5.98
C ALA A 59 11.33 25.28 -6.84
N GLU A 60 11.63 24.38 -7.79
CA GLU A 60 10.60 23.69 -8.57
C GLU A 60 9.75 22.73 -7.71
N MET A 61 10.34 22.02 -6.73
CA MET A 61 9.57 21.23 -5.76
C MET A 61 8.60 22.11 -4.94
N LEU A 62 9.07 23.24 -4.40
CA LEU A 62 8.23 24.15 -3.61
C LEU A 62 7.16 24.87 -4.44
N LYS A 63 7.46 25.19 -5.70
CA LYS A 63 6.49 25.76 -6.65
C LYS A 63 5.32 24.79 -6.89
N ARG A 64 5.62 23.50 -7.06
CA ARG A 64 4.62 22.44 -7.20
C ARG A 64 3.76 22.26 -5.95
N ALA A 65 4.41 22.20 -4.78
CA ALA A 65 3.69 22.16 -3.51
C ALA A 65 2.74 23.36 -3.37
N ARG A 66 3.18 24.57 -3.73
CA ARG A 66 2.33 25.77 -3.72
C ARG A 66 1.10 25.64 -4.63
N SER A 67 1.25 25.08 -5.84
CA SER A 67 0.12 24.82 -6.73
C SER A 67 -0.88 23.82 -6.12
N GLN A 68 -0.40 22.77 -5.47
CA GLN A 68 -1.25 21.78 -4.80
C GLN A 68 -2.03 22.39 -3.63
N PHE A 69 -1.36 23.18 -2.78
CA PHE A 69 -2.03 23.92 -1.70
C PHE A 69 -3.16 24.81 -2.24
N LYS A 70 -2.89 25.54 -3.33
CA LYS A 70 -3.90 26.38 -3.99
C LYS A 70 -5.09 25.54 -4.51
N ALA A 71 -4.82 24.40 -5.16
CA ALA A 71 -5.86 23.51 -5.65
C ALA A 71 -6.74 22.96 -4.51
N ASN A 72 -6.13 22.67 -3.35
CA ASN A 72 -6.81 22.22 -2.14
C ASN A 72 -7.43 23.36 -1.30
N GLN A 73 -7.39 24.61 -1.79
CA GLN A 73 -7.87 25.80 -1.06
C GLN A 73 -7.16 26.03 0.29
N GLN A 74 -5.93 25.53 0.42
CA GLN A 74 -5.10 25.70 1.61
C GLN A 74 -4.09 26.83 1.42
N ALA A 75 -3.82 27.56 2.50
CA ALA A 75 -2.78 28.58 2.51
C ALA A 75 -1.40 27.91 2.53
N PHE A 76 -0.52 28.32 1.63
CA PHE A 76 0.85 27.82 1.61
C PHE A 76 1.62 28.32 2.84
N PRO A 77 2.39 27.45 3.54
CA PRO A 77 3.17 27.84 4.71
C PRO A 77 4.10 29.02 4.44
N LYS A 78 4.23 29.93 5.42
CA LYS A 78 5.11 31.09 5.30
C LYS A 78 6.55 30.69 5.57
N ALA A 79 7.51 31.30 4.87
CA ALA A 79 8.92 31.10 5.16
C ALA A 79 9.23 31.39 6.63
N GLY A 80 10.03 30.52 7.25
CA GLY A 80 10.40 30.61 8.67
C GLY A 80 9.41 29.94 9.65
N THR A 81 8.26 29.42 9.19
CA THR A 81 7.43 28.58 10.06
C THR A 81 7.91 27.13 10.07
N THR A 82 7.58 26.38 11.12
CA THR A 82 7.90 24.95 11.24
C THR A 82 7.31 24.15 10.08
N GLU A 83 6.10 24.49 9.62
CA GLU A 83 5.46 23.81 8.50
C GLU A 83 6.20 24.03 7.18
N TYR A 84 6.74 25.24 6.96
CA TYR A 84 7.56 25.51 5.78
C TYR A 84 8.91 24.78 5.86
N GLN A 85 9.53 24.75 7.04
CA GLN A 85 10.77 23.98 7.26
C GLN A 85 10.54 22.49 7.00
N SER A 86 9.47 21.90 7.55
CA SER A 86 9.11 20.50 7.29
C SER A 86 8.87 20.22 5.81
N LEU A 87 8.20 21.13 5.09
CA LEU A 87 8.00 21.00 3.64
C LEU A 87 9.32 21.06 2.87
N GLN A 88 10.21 21.99 3.24
CA GLN A 88 11.54 22.10 2.66
C GLN A 88 12.37 20.84 2.91
N SER A 89 12.43 20.35 4.16
CA SER A 89 13.17 19.14 4.51
C SER A 89 12.65 17.91 3.77
N GLN A 90 11.33 17.77 3.61
CA GLN A 90 10.74 16.69 2.81
C GLN A 90 11.14 16.79 1.32
N ALA A 91 11.13 17.99 0.75
CA ALA A 91 11.55 18.19 -0.64
C ALA A 91 13.04 17.90 -0.83
N VAL A 92 13.91 18.34 0.09
CA VAL A 92 15.34 18.03 0.06
C VAL A 92 15.57 16.52 0.18
N ALA A 93 14.91 15.85 1.13
CA ALA A 93 15.03 14.41 1.32
C ALA A 93 14.62 13.62 0.06
N LEU A 94 13.55 14.04 -0.62
CA LEU A 94 13.12 13.43 -1.87
C LEU A 94 14.15 13.63 -3.00
N LEU A 95 14.75 14.82 -3.11
CA LEU A 95 15.80 15.08 -4.10
C LEU A 95 17.05 14.23 -3.84
N VAL A 96 17.46 14.12 -2.57
CA VAL A 96 18.56 13.23 -2.16
C VAL A 96 18.27 11.79 -2.54
N GLN A 97 17.07 11.29 -2.20
CA GLN A 97 16.66 9.94 -2.54
C GLN A 97 16.68 9.68 -4.05
N ARG A 98 16.23 10.64 -4.87
CA ARG A 98 16.27 10.51 -6.34
C ARG A 98 17.70 10.35 -6.86
N VAL A 99 18.67 11.10 -6.30
CA VAL A 99 20.08 10.96 -6.68
C VAL A 99 20.62 9.60 -6.26
N GLN A 100 20.36 9.16 -5.03
CA GLN A 100 20.79 7.85 -4.53
C GLN A 100 20.23 6.70 -5.38
N PHE A 101 18.95 6.78 -5.77
CA PHE A 101 18.33 5.77 -6.63
C PHE A 101 18.89 5.78 -8.04
N GLY A 102 19.25 6.95 -8.56
CA GLY A 102 19.94 7.09 -9.85
C GLY A 102 21.31 6.41 -9.82
N GLN A 103 22.11 6.71 -8.81
CA GLN A 103 23.43 6.10 -8.62
C GLN A 103 23.34 4.58 -8.43
N GLU A 104 22.39 4.08 -7.63
CA GLU A 104 22.18 2.64 -7.50
C GLU A 104 21.77 1.98 -8.83
N ALA A 105 20.90 2.63 -9.60
CA ALA A 105 20.50 2.11 -10.90
C ALA A 105 21.71 2.05 -11.86
N ASP A 106 22.54 3.10 -11.89
CA ASP A 106 23.77 3.14 -12.68
C ASP A 106 24.74 2.02 -12.27
N ASP A 107 24.96 1.82 -10.97
CA ASP A 107 25.82 0.75 -10.42
C ASP A 107 25.32 -0.66 -10.81
N ARG A 108 24.00 -0.81 -10.97
CA ARG A 108 23.35 -2.06 -11.43
C ARG A 108 23.25 -2.18 -12.94
N GLY A 109 23.68 -1.15 -13.70
CA GLY A 109 23.53 -1.10 -15.15
C GLY A 109 22.06 -1.04 -15.60
N LEU A 110 21.20 -0.43 -14.80
CA LEU A 110 19.79 -0.21 -15.09
C LEU A 110 19.63 1.19 -15.73
N GLU A 111 19.03 1.25 -16.91
CA GLU A 111 18.78 2.50 -17.62
C GLU A 111 17.27 2.72 -17.78
N VAL A 112 16.81 3.95 -17.55
CA VAL A 112 15.43 4.36 -17.86
C VAL A 112 15.37 4.97 -19.25
N THR A 113 14.62 4.34 -20.14
CA THR A 113 14.48 4.78 -21.53
C THR A 113 13.31 5.76 -21.71
N GLU A 114 13.39 6.62 -22.74
CA GLU A 114 12.26 7.49 -23.10
C GLU A 114 11.00 6.70 -23.47
N ALA A 115 11.15 5.48 -23.98
CA ALA A 115 10.03 4.61 -24.31
C ALA A 115 9.26 4.16 -23.06
N GLU A 116 9.95 3.86 -21.96
CA GLU A 116 9.32 3.50 -20.68
C GLU A 116 8.63 4.70 -20.04
N ILE A 117 9.25 5.89 -20.13
CA ILE A 117 8.62 7.15 -19.69
C ILE A 117 7.34 7.41 -20.49
N ASP A 118 7.40 7.29 -21.83
CA ASP A 118 6.23 7.47 -22.70
C ASP A 118 5.13 6.45 -22.43
N ALA A 119 5.50 5.19 -22.15
CA ALA A 119 4.56 4.14 -21.76
C ALA A 119 3.87 4.52 -20.45
N ARG A 120 4.63 4.95 -19.44
CA ARG A 120 4.09 5.37 -18.15
C ARG A 120 3.18 6.60 -18.26
N VAL A 121 3.54 7.59 -19.07
CA VAL A 121 2.68 8.75 -19.36
C VAL A 121 1.35 8.31 -19.99
N LYS A 122 1.39 7.37 -20.94
CA LYS A 122 0.17 6.82 -21.57
C LYS A 122 -0.70 6.06 -20.57
N GLU A 123 -0.10 5.30 -19.65
CA GLU A 123 -0.83 4.61 -18.58
C GLU A 123 -1.53 5.60 -17.67
N ILE A 124 -0.85 6.68 -17.26
CA ILE A 124 -1.44 7.76 -16.47
C ILE A 124 -2.62 8.38 -17.22
N ALA A 125 -2.46 8.67 -18.52
CA ALA A 125 -3.54 9.18 -19.35
C ALA A 125 -4.72 8.20 -19.42
N ALA A 126 -4.47 6.90 -19.60
CA ALA A 126 -5.50 5.86 -19.65
C ALA A 126 -6.26 5.73 -18.33
N GLN A 127 -5.53 5.73 -17.20
CA GLN A 127 -6.10 5.50 -15.88
C GLN A 127 -6.93 6.68 -15.38
N TYR A 128 -6.51 7.92 -15.65
CA TYR A 128 -7.09 9.11 -15.02
C TYR A 128 -7.74 10.08 -16.01
N PHE A 129 -7.46 9.97 -17.31
CA PHE A 129 -7.85 10.95 -18.32
C PHE A 129 -8.48 10.32 -19.58
N GLY A 130 -9.03 9.10 -19.45
CA GLY A 130 -9.72 8.41 -20.53
C GLY A 130 -8.83 8.06 -21.74
N GLY A 131 -7.50 8.05 -21.55
CA GLY A 131 -6.50 7.77 -22.58
C GLY A 131 -6.07 8.98 -23.40
N ASP A 132 -6.56 10.19 -23.11
CA ASP A 132 -6.22 11.39 -23.86
C ASP A 132 -5.02 12.13 -23.27
N ASN A 133 -3.88 12.04 -23.95
CA ASN A 133 -2.65 12.70 -23.53
C ASN A 133 -2.75 14.24 -23.58
N ALA A 134 -3.56 14.81 -24.47
CA ALA A 134 -3.73 16.26 -24.53
C ALA A 134 -4.49 16.79 -23.29
N VAL A 135 -5.47 16.02 -22.81
CA VAL A 135 -6.19 16.33 -21.56
C VAL A 135 -5.24 16.25 -20.36
N LEU A 136 -4.40 15.21 -20.29
CA LEU A 136 -3.35 15.10 -19.27
C LEU A 136 -2.42 16.32 -19.30
N MET A 137 -1.85 16.66 -20.46
CA MET A 137 -0.92 17.79 -20.56
C MET A 137 -1.58 19.14 -20.22
N LYS A 138 -2.85 19.31 -20.56
CA LYS A 138 -3.63 20.48 -20.12
C LYS A 138 -3.75 20.52 -18.60
N GLN A 139 -4.08 19.39 -17.96
CA GLN A 139 -4.20 19.31 -16.50
C GLN A 139 -2.86 19.59 -15.80
N VAL A 140 -1.76 19.06 -16.32
CA VAL A 140 -0.38 19.33 -15.86
C VAL A 140 -0.10 20.84 -15.92
N ALA A 141 -0.40 21.49 -17.05
CA ALA A 141 -0.24 22.93 -17.21
C ALA A 141 -1.15 23.75 -16.28
N ASP A 142 -2.41 23.35 -16.10
CA ASP A 142 -3.38 24.01 -15.20
C ASP A 142 -2.93 23.94 -13.72
N GLN A 143 -2.19 22.89 -13.35
CA GLN A 143 -1.54 22.76 -12.03
C GLN A 143 -0.21 23.51 -11.94
N GLY A 144 0.21 24.23 -13.00
CA GLY A 144 1.43 25.03 -13.02
C GLY A 144 2.72 24.23 -13.25
N TYR A 145 2.60 23.01 -13.79
CA TYR A 145 3.74 22.17 -14.17
C TYR A 145 4.09 22.38 -15.64
N THR A 146 5.37 22.21 -15.98
CA THR A 146 5.81 22.04 -17.37
C THR A 146 5.78 20.56 -17.73
N GLU A 147 5.64 20.25 -19.02
CA GLU A 147 5.77 18.87 -19.51
C GLU A 147 7.13 18.27 -19.13
N VAL A 148 8.21 19.06 -19.20
CA VAL A 148 9.56 18.63 -18.81
C VAL A 148 9.61 18.22 -17.34
N ALA A 149 9.04 19.04 -16.44
CA ALA A 149 9.02 18.74 -15.01
C ALA A 149 8.16 17.49 -14.71
N PHE A 150 7.00 17.38 -15.37
CA PHE A 150 6.14 16.21 -15.25
C PHE A 150 6.85 14.93 -15.71
N ARG A 151 7.50 14.95 -16.89
CA ARG A 151 8.26 13.80 -17.40
C ARG A 151 9.46 13.45 -16.52
N ALA A 152 10.09 14.44 -15.87
CA ALA A 152 11.15 14.17 -14.90
C ALA A 152 10.64 13.45 -13.64
N ASP A 153 9.45 13.81 -13.15
CA ASP A 153 8.80 13.10 -12.04
C ASP A 153 8.40 11.67 -12.46
N VAL A 154 7.85 11.51 -13.67
CA VAL A 154 7.56 10.19 -14.25
C VAL A 154 8.84 9.35 -14.41
N ARG A 155 9.96 9.95 -14.84
CA ARG A 155 11.24 9.25 -14.92
C ARG A 155 11.68 8.71 -13.56
N ALA A 156 11.53 9.49 -12.49
CA ALA A 156 11.85 9.04 -11.13
C ALA A 156 10.96 7.88 -10.67
N GLU A 157 9.65 7.92 -11.00
CA GLU A 157 8.75 6.79 -10.73
C GLU A 157 9.16 5.52 -11.49
N VAL A 158 9.48 5.65 -12.77
CA VAL A 158 9.92 4.53 -13.62
C VAL A 158 11.24 3.95 -13.10
N LEU A 159 12.21 4.81 -12.75
CA LEU A 159 13.49 4.41 -12.15
C LEU A 159 13.28 3.56 -10.90
N GLN A 160 12.45 4.05 -9.96
CA GLN A 160 12.13 3.32 -8.75
C GLN A 160 11.47 1.96 -9.07
N SER A 161 10.52 1.93 -10.02
CA SER A 161 9.88 0.70 -10.45
C SER A 161 10.86 -0.31 -11.05
N VAL A 162 11.78 0.14 -11.91
CA VAL A 162 12.81 -0.69 -12.53
C VAL A 162 13.76 -1.26 -11.47
N LEU A 163 14.19 -0.42 -10.53
CA LEU A 163 15.06 -0.82 -9.43
C LEU A 163 14.38 -1.86 -8.54
N TYR A 164 13.12 -1.65 -8.14
CA TYR A 164 12.39 -2.61 -7.32
C TYR A 164 12.12 -3.92 -8.06
N ALA A 165 11.87 -3.87 -9.37
CA ALA A 165 11.75 -5.06 -10.19
C ALA A 165 13.07 -5.84 -10.25
N ASP A 166 14.22 -5.17 -10.41
CA ASP A 166 15.54 -5.80 -10.37
C ASP A 166 15.84 -6.44 -9.00
N LEU A 167 15.60 -5.72 -7.92
CA LEU A 167 15.81 -6.18 -6.54
C LEU A 167 14.96 -7.41 -6.18
N THR A 168 13.78 -7.53 -6.79
CA THR A 168 12.81 -8.55 -6.42
C THR A 168 12.65 -9.67 -7.45
N LYS A 169 13.39 -9.64 -8.57
CA LYS A 169 13.24 -10.60 -9.68
C LYS A 169 13.47 -12.05 -9.27
N ASP A 170 14.37 -12.28 -8.32
CA ASP A 170 14.75 -13.61 -7.83
C ASP A 170 14.01 -14.00 -6.54
N VAL A 171 13.12 -13.13 -6.04
CA VAL A 171 12.30 -13.43 -4.86
C VAL A 171 11.26 -14.47 -5.24
N ALA A 172 11.31 -15.61 -4.55
CA ALA A 172 10.40 -16.73 -4.75
C ALA A 172 9.88 -17.26 -3.41
N VAL A 173 8.75 -17.97 -3.45
CA VAL A 173 8.18 -18.70 -2.31
C VAL A 173 8.00 -20.15 -2.72
N THR A 174 8.42 -21.06 -1.85
CA THR A 174 8.37 -22.50 -2.07
C THR A 174 6.99 -23.08 -1.76
N ALA A 175 6.69 -24.27 -2.31
CA ALA A 175 5.43 -24.96 -2.02
C ALA A 175 5.31 -25.33 -0.53
N GLU A 176 6.44 -25.66 0.08
CA GLU A 176 6.57 -26.01 1.49
C GLU A 176 6.22 -24.83 2.39
N GLU A 177 6.68 -23.62 2.06
CA GLU A 177 6.34 -22.40 2.80
C GLU A 177 4.85 -22.06 2.70
N ILE A 178 4.26 -22.21 1.52
CA ILE A 178 2.83 -21.97 1.30
C ILE A 178 1.98 -22.94 2.13
N GLN A 179 2.37 -24.22 2.15
CA GLN A 179 1.69 -25.23 2.96
C GLN A 179 1.89 -24.99 4.46
N ALA A 180 3.11 -24.67 4.89
CA ALA A 180 3.41 -24.36 6.28
C ALA A 180 2.59 -23.16 6.78
N HIS A 181 2.48 -22.10 5.98
CA HIS A 181 1.65 -20.94 6.29
C HIS A 181 0.17 -21.32 6.47
N TYR A 182 -0.39 -22.15 5.57
CA TYR A 182 -1.76 -22.63 5.70
C TYR A 182 -1.99 -23.40 7.00
N GLU A 183 -1.09 -24.33 7.35
CA GLU A 183 -1.25 -25.15 8.56
C GLU A 183 -1.04 -24.33 9.84
N GLN A 184 -0.08 -23.40 9.85
CA GLN A 184 0.17 -22.53 11.00
C GLN A 184 -0.95 -21.51 11.22
N ASN A 185 -1.61 -21.07 10.14
CA ASN A 185 -2.67 -20.06 10.18
C ASN A 185 -4.07 -20.64 9.88
N LYS A 186 -4.28 -21.94 10.12
CA LYS A 186 -5.51 -22.66 9.78
C LYS A 186 -6.78 -22.04 10.36
N ALA A 187 -6.67 -21.39 11.52
CA ALA A 187 -7.75 -20.65 12.14
C ALA A 187 -8.26 -19.48 11.28
N GLN A 188 -7.38 -18.79 10.54
CA GLN A 188 -7.77 -17.70 9.63
C GLN A 188 -8.59 -18.20 8.44
N PHE A 189 -8.43 -19.47 8.07
CA PHE A 189 -9.19 -20.13 7.00
C PHE A 189 -10.43 -20.87 7.51
N THR A 190 -10.71 -20.82 8.81
CA THR A 190 -11.81 -21.56 9.43
C THR A 190 -12.93 -20.59 9.84
N SER A 191 -14.10 -20.75 9.24
CA SER A 191 -15.30 -20.10 9.75
C SER A 191 -15.78 -20.85 10.99
N ALA A 192 -16.05 -20.12 12.08
CA ALA A 192 -16.68 -20.69 13.26
C ALA A 192 -18.09 -21.21 12.94
N GLU A 193 -18.62 -22.07 13.82
CA GLU A 193 -20.02 -22.48 13.76
C GLU A 193 -20.92 -21.24 13.76
N SER A 194 -21.99 -21.24 12.98
CA SER A 194 -22.92 -20.13 12.94
C SER A 194 -24.37 -20.58 13.03
N ARG A 195 -25.24 -19.69 13.47
CA ARG A 195 -26.67 -19.97 13.58
C ARG A 195 -27.51 -18.72 13.42
N ALA A 196 -28.63 -18.86 12.71
CA ALA A 196 -29.70 -17.86 12.72
C ALA A 196 -30.55 -18.01 14.00
N VAL A 197 -30.71 -16.92 14.74
CA VAL A 197 -31.50 -16.84 15.96
C VAL A 197 -32.42 -15.62 15.93
N ARG A 198 -33.44 -15.63 16.77
CA ARG A 198 -34.10 -14.41 17.24
C ARG A 198 -33.81 -14.24 18.72
N HIS A 199 -33.67 -13.01 19.18
CA HIS A 199 -33.53 -12.74 20.61
C HIS A 199 -34.31 -11.51 21.08
N ILE A 200 -34.64 -11.53 22.37
CA ILE A 200 -35.24 -10.41 23.10
C ILE A 200 -34.37 -10.16 24.33
N LEU A 201 -33.88 -8.94 24.47
CA LEU A 201 -33.11 -8.47 25.62
C LEU A 201 -33.99 -7.59 26.51
N VAL A 202 -34.08 -7.88 27.80
CA VAL A 202 -34.83 -7.06 28.77
C VAL A 202 -34.05 -6.88 30.07
N LYS A 203 -34.31 -5.80 30.81
CA LYS A 203 -33.62 -5.53 32.08
C LYS A 203 -33.89 -6.54 33.18
N THR A 204 -35.10 -7.11 33.24
CA THR A 204 -35.57 -7.87 34.41
C THR A 204 -35.96 -9.30 34.07
N GLU A 205 -35.69 -10.21 35.01
CA GLU A 205 -36.08 -11.61 34.91
C GLU A 205 -37.60 -11.78 34.81
N ALA A 206 -38.34 -10.95 35.54
CA ALA A 206 -39.80 -10.97 35.56
C ALA A 206 -40.38 -10.73 34.16
N LEU A 207 -39.87 -9.73 33.43
CA LEU A 207 -40.32 -9.44 32.07
C LEU A 207 -39.89 -10.55 31.10
N ALA A 208 -38.68 -11.09 31.25
CA ALA A 208 -38.23 -12.21 30.42
C ALA A 208 -39.12 -13.46 30.61
N ASN A 209 -39.51 -13.76 31.84
CA ASN A 209 -40.44 -14.85 32.17
C ASN A 209 -41.85 -14.61 31.60
N GLU A 210 -42.34 -13.37 31.66
CA GLU A 210 -43.60 -12.98 31.04
C GLU A 210 -43.58 -13.21 29.52
N ILE A 211 -42.52 -12.75 28.85
CA ILE A 211 -42.31 -12.94 27.41
C ILE A 211 -42.31 -14.44 27.06
N VAL A 212 -41.60 -15.27 27.83
CA VAL A 212 -41.61 -16.74 27.63
C VAL A 212 -43.02 -17.32 27.78
N SER A 213 -43.84 -16.82 28.71
CA SER A 213 -45.25 -17.24 28.86
C SER A 213 -46.10 -16.84 27.66
N ARG A 214 -45.98 -15.60 27.19
CA ARG A 214 -46.69 -15.08 26.00
C ARG A 214 -46.33 -15.84 24.73
N LEU A 215 -45.04 -16.12 24.55
CA LEU A 215 -44.54 -16.98 23.47
C LEU A 215 -45.12 -18.40 23.51
N LYS A 216 -45.33 -18.98 24.70
CA LYS A 216 -45.99 -20.29 24.87
C LYS A 216 -47.48 -20.24 24.55
N GLN A 217 -48.12 -19.08 24.73
CA GLN A 217 -49.54 -18.85 24.38
C GLN A 217 -49.74 -18.58 22.88
N GLY A 218 -48.66 -18.51 22.10
CA GLY A 218 -48.70 -18.39 20.64
C GLY A 218 -48.53 -16.96 20.12
N GLU A 219 -48.15 -16.01 20.96
CA GLU A 219 -47.78 -14.67 20.49
C GLU A 219 -46.53 -14.72 19.60
N ASP A 220 -46.47 -13.81 18.62
CA ASP A 220 -45.38 -13.74 17.65
C ASP A 220 -44.10 -13.18 18.28
N PHE A 221 -42.97 -13.86 18.04
CA PHE A 221 -41.68 -13.48 18.61
C PHE A 221 -41.21 -12.11 18.10
N ALA A 222 -41.37 -11.83 16.80
CA ALA A 222 -40.91 -10.58 16.22
C ALA A 222 -41.71 -9.37 16.73
N VAL A 223 -43.01 -9.55 17.00
CA VAL A 223 -43.84 -8.54 17.67
C VAL A 223 -43.32 -8.26 19.08
N LEU A 224 -43.11 -9.30 19.90
CA LEU A 224 -42.59 -9.14 21.26
C LEU A 224 -41.18 -8.55 21.29
N ALA A 225 -40.34 -8.90 20.31
CA ALA A 225 -39.00 -8.32 20.17
C ALA A 225 -39.06 -6.82 19.88
N LYS A 226 -39.92 -6.38 18.96
CA LYS A 226 -40.11 -4.96 18.63
C LYS A 226 -40.68 -4.16 19.80
N GLU A 227 -41.56 -4.78 20.59
CA GLU A 227 -42.24 -4.13 21.72
C GLU A 227 -41.34 -4.02 22.97
N HIS A 228 -40.62 -5.10 23.31
CA HIS A 228 -39.94 -5.21 24.61
C HIS A 228 -38.42 -5.24 24.54
N SER A 229 -37.80 -5.58 23.40
CA SER A 229 -36.36 -5.76 23.36
C SER A 229 -35.62 -4.42 23.49
N GLU A 230 -34.65 -4.39 24.39
CA GLU A 230 -33.71 -3.28 24.58
C GLU A 230 -32.49 -3.38 23.66
N ASP A 231 -32.35 -4.44 22.86
CA ASP A 231 -31.26 -4.55 21.91
C ASP A 231 -31.50 -3.68 20.65
N PRO A 232 -30.76 -2.58 20.45
CA PRO A 232 -30.93 -1.74 19.27
C PRO A 232 -30.52 -2.43 17.97
N GLY A 233 -29.68 -3.47 18.03
CA GLY A 233 -29.13 -4.14 16.84
C GLY A 233 -30.14 -5.05 16.13
N SER A 234 -31.10 -5.60 16.86
CA SER A 234 -32.05 -6.58 16.32
C SER A 234 -33.52 -6.29 16.60
N LYS A 235 -33.87 -5.46 17.60
CA LYS A 235 -35.29 -5.24 17.99
C LYS A 235 -36.18 -4.85 16.82
N ASP A 236 -35.73 -3.92 15.97
CA ASP A 236 -36.53 -3.38 14.86
C ASP A 236 -36.68 -4.39 13.71
N ALA A 237 -35.76 -5.37 13.65
CA ALA A 237 -35.80 -6.53 12.77
C ALA A 237 -36.49 -7.75 13.42
N GLY A 238 -37.25 -7.58 14.50
CA GLY A 238 -37.94 -8.69 15.17
C GLY A 238 -37.02 -9.63 15.96
N GLY A 239 -35.86 -9.12 16.38
CA GLY A 239 -34.86 -9.86 17.15
C GLY A 239 -33.91 -10.70 16.30
N GLU A 240 -34.02 -10.66 14.97
CA GLU A 240 -33.26 -11.53 14.06
C GLU A 240 -31.76 -11.21 14.04
N LEU A 241 -30.94 -12.25 14.20
CA LEU A 241 -29.48 -12.21 14.15
C LEU A 241 -28.92 -13.49 13.53
N THR A 242 -27.78 -13.37 12.84
CA THR A 242 -26.91 -14.52 12.57
C THR A 242 -25.68 -14.39 13.46
N ILE A 243 -25.51 -15.33 14.40
CA ILE A 243 -24.40 -15.33 15.33
C ILE A 243 -23.37 -16.36 14.90
N LYS A 244 -22.07 -16.08 15.08
CA LYS A 244 -21.05 -17.12 15.10
C LYS A 244 -20.63 -17.43 16.52
N ARG A 245 -20.19 -18.68 16.73
CA ARG A 245 -19.73 -19.15 18.03
C ARG A 245 -18.60 -18.25 18.54
N GLY A 246 -18.76 -17.73 19.75
CA GLY A 246 -17.78 -16.85 20.40
C GLY A 246 -17.93 -15.36 20.08
N GLU A 247 -18.88 -14.96 19.21
CA GLU A 247 -19.20 -13.54 18.96
C GLU A 247 -20.16 -12.95 20.00
N THR A 248 -20.80 -13.80 20.82
CA THR A 248 -21.74 -13.39 21.88
C THR A 248 -21.23 -13.79 23.27
N VAL A 249 -21.81 -13.22 24.33
CA VAL A 249 -21.42 -13.54 25.71
C VAL A 249 -21.61 -15.03 26.02
N PRO A 250 -20.74 -15.66 26.83
CA PRO A 250 -20.72 -17.12 26.99
C PRO A 250 -22.07 -17.77 27.37
N PRO A 251 -22.91 -17.19 28.25
CA PRO A 251 -24.22 -17.75 28.56
C PRO A 251 -25.17 -17.75 27.36
N PHE A 252 -25.15 -16.68 26.55
CA PHE A 252 -25.96 -16.56 25.34
C PHE A 252 -25.50 -17.59 24.30
N ASP A 253 -24.20 -17.64 24.01
CA ASP A 253 -23.60 -18.57 23.04
C ASP A 253 -23.94 -20.03 23.38
N LYS A 254 -23.72 -20.41 24.64
CA LYS A 254 -24.01 -21.77 25.13
C LYS A 254 -25.48 -22.14 24.91
N ALA A 255 -26.40 -21.24 25.22
CA ALA A 255 -27.83 -21.50 25.06
C ALA A 255 -28.24 -21.54 23.58
N ALA A 256 -27.85 -20.56 22.79
CA ALA A 256 -28.21 -20.43 21.38
C ALA A 256 -27.80 -21.66 20.56
N PHE A 257 -26.60 -22.20 20.80
CA PHE A 257 -26.10 -23.38 20.08
C PHE A 257 -26.57 -24.72 20.68
N ALA A 258 -27.11 -24.76 21.90
CA ALA A 258 -27.66 -25.98 22.51
C ALA A 258 -29.12 -26.26 22.10
N LEU A 259 -29.84 -25.25 21.59
CA LEU A 259 -31.25 -25.39 21.20
C LEU A 259 -31.43 -26.30 19.97
N LYS A 260 -32.53 -27.04 19.93
CA LYS A 260 -33.02 -27.61 18.66
C LYS A 260 -33.63 -26.48 17.81
N THR A 261 -33.60 -26.63 16.50
CA THR A 261 -34.22 -25.66 15.58
C THR A 261 -35.72 -25.52 15.87
N GLY A 262 -36.22 -24.29 15.91
CA GLY A 262 -37.53 -23.90 16.42
C GLY A 262 -37.66 -23.89 17.94
N GLY A 263 -36.62 -24.31 18.67
CA GLY A 263 -36.59 -24.32 20.13
C GLY A 263 -36.34 -22.94 20.72
N ARG A 264 -36.82 -22.73 21.94
CA ARG A 264 -36.65 -21.49 22.71
C ARG A 264 -35.93 -21.76 24.03
N SER A 265 -35.10 -20.83 24.46
CA SER A 265 -34.41 -20.90 25.74
C SER A 265 -35.34 -20.56 26.90
N ALA A 266 -34.93 -20.94 28.12
CA ALA A 266 -35.34 -20.21 29.32
C ALA A 266 -34.69 -18.81 29.32
N PRO A 267 -35.15 -17.86 30.17
CA PRO A 267 -34.44 -16.60 30.36
C PRO A 267 -32.98 -16.83 30.78
N ILE A 268 -32.05 -16.18 30.09
CA ILE A 268 -30.60 -16.29 30.32
C ILE A 268 -30.10 -14.97 30.85
N GLN A 269 -29.50 -14.97 32.04
CA GLN A 269 -28.89 -13.79 32.61
C GLN A 269 -27.48 -13.57 32.03
N THR A 270 -27.19 -12.32 31.71
CA THR A 270 -25.88 -11.81 31.30
C THR A 270 -25.67 -10.42 31.92
N ASP A 271 -24.50 -9.83 31.70
CA ASP A 271 -24.21 -8.45 32.15
C ASP A 271 -25.07 -7.39 31.44
N PHE A 272 -25.68 -7.72 30.30
CA PHE A 272 -26.58 -6.83 29.55
C PHE A 272 -28.04 -6.92 30.01
N GLY A 273 -28.37 -7.86 30.89
CA GLY A 273 -29.74 -8.18 31.29
C GLY A 273 -30.13 -9.62 30.97
N TRP A 274 -31.42 -9.81 30.72
CA TRP A 274 -32.04 -11.11 30.52
C TRP A 274 -32.40 -11.33 29.05
N HIS A 275 -31.99 -12.47 28.52
CA HIS A 275 -32.18 -12.84 27.12
C HIS A 275 -33.16 -13.98 26.98
N VAL A 276 -34.06 -13.88 26.01
CA VAL A 276 -34.87 -14.99 25.51
C VAL A 276 -34.46 -15.24 24.07
N ILE A 277 -34.07 -16.47 23.74
CA ILE A 277 -33.51 -16.83 22.44
C ILE A 277 -34.41 -17.87 21.76
N GLU A 278 -34.68 -17.69 20.47
CA GLU A 278 -35.29 -18.69 19.59
C GLU A 278 -34.30 -19.09 18.50
N ALA A 279 -34.10 -20.39 18.32
CA ALA A 279 -33.29 -20.93 17.24
C ALA A 279 -34.10 -20.98 15.94
N VAL A 280 -33.76 -20.15 14.95
CA VAL A 280 -34.50 -20.06 13.68
C VAL A 280 -34.01 -21.09 12.67
N GLY A 281 -32.70 -21.36 12.65
CA GLY A 281 -32.07 -22.32 11.74
C GLY A 281 -31.27 -23.41 12.46
N ASP A 282 -30.82 -24.40 11.70
CA ASP A 282 -29.82 -25.36 12.15
C ASP A 282 -28.46 -24.70 12.38
N VAL A 283 -27.62 -25.34 13.21
CA VAL A 283 -26.23 -24.92 13.35
C VAL A 283 -25.50 -25.21 12.05
N THR A 284 -24.96 -24.18 11.41
CA THR A 284 -24.00 -24.32 10.33
C THR A 284 -22.66 -24.71 10.97
N PRO A 285 -22.10 -25.88 10.64
CA PRO A 285 -20.87 -26.34 11.28
C PRO A 285 -19.69 -25.44 10.90
N ALA A 286 -18.67 -25.43 11.75
CA ALA A 286 -17.40 -24.81 11.41
C ALA A 286 -16.85 -25.46 10.13
N ALA A 287 -16.29 -24.64 9.25
CA ALA A 287 -15.79 -25.09 7.97
C ALA A 287 -14.44 -24.44 7.71
N THR A 288 -13.45 -25.26 7.40
CA THR A 288 -12.13 -24.79 6.98
C THR A 288 -12.07 -24.76 5.46
N THR A 289 -11.74 -23.59 4.90
CA THR A 289 -11.48 -23.43 3.48
C THR A 289 -10.28 -24.30 3.12
N GLN A 290 -10.41 -25.15 2.09
CA GLN A 290 -9.38 -26.15 1.78
C GLN A 290 -8.15 -25.47 1.19
N PHE A 291 -6.97 -26.03 1.48
CA PHE A 291 -5.69 -25.53 0.99
C PHE A 291 -5.70 -25.23 -0.51
N LYS A 292 -6.27 -26.14 -1.33
CA LYS A 292 -6.34 -25.98 -2.79
C LYS A 292 -7.06 -24.70 -3.24
N ASP A 293 -8.00 -24.21 -2.44
CA ASP A 293 -8.84 -23.05 -2.77
C ASP A 293 -8.16 -21.73 -2.34
N VAL A 294 -7.17 -21.79 -1.44
CA VAL A 294 -6.45 -20.60 -0.92
C VAL A 294 -4.96 -20.57 -1.27
N LYS A 295 -4.41 -21.65 -1.83
CA LYS A 295 -2.98 -21.80 -2.14
C LYS A 295 -2.40 -20.63 -2.93
N ASP A 296 -3.10 -20.17 -3.97
CA ASP A 296 -2.62 -19.07 -4.80
C ASP A 296 -2.70 -17.71 -4.11
N SER A 297 -3.69 -17.51 -3.24
CA SER A 297 -3.78 -16.32 -2.40
C SER A 297 -2.62 -16.27 -1.40
N ILE A 298 -2.35 -17.38 -0.72
CA ILE A 298 -1.24 -17.49 0.23
C ILE A 298 0.10 -17.27 -0.48
N ARG A 299 0.29 -17.89 -1.65
CA ARG A 299 1.50 -17.67 -2.48
C ARG A 299 1.70 -16.20 -2.80
N THR A 300 0.64 -15.52 -3.24
CA THR A 300 0.70 -14.10 -3.63
C THR A 300 1.02 -13.23 -2.42
N GLN A 301 0.36 -13.49 -1.28
CA GLN A 301 0.63 -12.79 -0.03
C GLN A 301 2.08 -12.96 0.41
N LEU A 302 2.57 -14.19 0.54
CA LEU A 302 3.94 -14.48 0.97
C LEU A 302 4.98 -13.90 0.01
N LEU A 303 4.69 -13.91 -1.29
CA LEU A 303 5.57 -13.32 -2.30
C LEU A 303 5.67 -11.81 -2.10
N GLU A 304 4.54 -11.13 -1.92
CA GLU A 304 4.50 -9.69 -1.71
C GLU A 304 5.18 -9.29 -0.40
N GLU A 305 4.91 -10.02 0.70
CA GLU A 305 5.60 -9.83 1.98
C GLU A 305 7.12 -9.93 1.83
N ARG A 306 7.61 -10.96 1.13
CA ARG A 306 9.05 -11.18 0.93
C ARG A 306 9.68 -10.12 0.03
N LYS A 307 8.96 -9.66 -1.00
CA LYS A 307 9.41 -8.55 -1.85
C LYS A 307 9.50 -7.25 -1.06
N GLN A 308 8.50 -6.96 -0.24
CA GLN A 308 8.50 -5.79 0.63
C GLN A 308 9.66 -5.84 1.62
N THR A 309 9.94 -6.99 2.24
CA THR A 309 11.12 -7.17 3.10
C THR A 309 12.42 -6.91 2.34
N ALA A 310 12.59 -7.49 1.14
CA ALA A 310 13.80 -7.28 0.35
C ALA A 310 14.02 -5.79 -0.01
N ILE A 311 12.95 -5.06 -0.34
CA ILE A 311 13.01 -3.62 -0.62
C ILE A 311 13.35 -2.83 0.64
N THR A 312 12.74 -3.18 1.79
CA THR A 312 13.03 -2.52 3.07
C THR A 312 14.49 -2.75 3.48
N ASP A 313 14.97 -3.99 3.45
CA ASP A 313 16.37 -4.33 3.79
C ASP A 313 17.36 -3.61 2.87
N TRP A 314 17.05 -3.55 1.57
CA TRP A 314 17.86 -2.80 0.61
C TRP A 314 17.85 -1.29 0.89
N THR A 315 16.69 -0.70 1.20
CA THR A 315 16.57 0.74 1.51
C THR A 315 17.35 1.11 2.78
N ASP A 316 17.27 0.26 3.81
CA ASP A 316 18.05 0.42 5.05
C ASP A 316 19.55 0.27 4.80
N GLY A 317 19.94 -0.64 3.92
CA GLY A 317 21.32 -0.81 3.46
C GLY A 317 21.81 0.41 2.68
N LEU A 318 20.99 0.94 1.77
CA LEU A 318 21.28 2.13 0.99
C LEU A 318 21.50 3.34 1.91
N ALA A 319 20.59 3.58 2.86
CA ALA A 319 20.73 4.68 3.81
C ALA A 319 22.08 4.63 4.55
N LYS A 320 22.54 3.44 4.97
CA LYS A 320 23.86 3.24 5.60
C LYS A 320 25.01 3.44 4.62
N ALA A 321 24.87 3.00 3.37
CA ALA A 321 25.91 3.13 2.35
C ALA A 321 26.18 4.59 1.96
N TYR A 322 25.18 5.47 2.13
CA TYR A 322 25.28 6.91 1.91
C TYR A 322 25.53 7.72 3.19
N ASP A 323 25.64 7.06 4.35
CA ASP A 323 26.03 7.74 5.58
C ASP A 323 27.43 8.35 5.43
N GLY A 324 27.57 9.63 5.78
CA GLY A 324 28.79 10.40 5.57
C GLY A 324 29.13 10.74 4.10
N LYS A 325 28.28 10.39 3.13
CA LYS A 325 28.43 10.78 1.70
C LYS A 325 27.50 11.91 1.26
N ILE A 326 26.73 12.46 2.19
CA ILE A 326 25.79 13.54 1.92
C ILE A 326 26.23 14.78 2.68
N GLU A 327 26.54 15.82 1.94
CA GLU A 327 26.91 17.12 2.50
C GLU A 327 25.78 18.11 2.23
N TYR A 328 25.29 18.79 3.28
CA TYR A 328 24.20 19.75 3.18
C TYR A 328 24.70 21.18 3.32
N SER A 329 24.20 22.06 2.45
CA SER A 329 24.36 23.51 2.65
C SER A 329 23.64 23.95 3.93
N THR A 330 24.11 25.05 4.52
CA THR A 330 23.55 25.59 5.76
C THR A 330 22.03 25.80 5.63
N GLY A 331 21.25 25.20 6.54
CA GLY A 331 19.79 25.32 6.59
C GLY A 331 19.01 24.34 5.70
N TYR A 332 19.68 23.39 5.02
CA TYR A 332 19.04 22.37 4.18
C TYR A 332 19.18 20.95 4.73
N ALA A 333 19.99 20.74 5.76
CA ALA A 333 20.07 19.45 6.44
C ALA A 333 18.69 19.05 7.00
N PRO A 334 18.32 17.76 6.94
CA PRO A 334 17.14 17.26 7.63
C PRO A 334 17.26 17.57 9.13
N PRO A 335 16.15 17.86 9.83
CA PRO A 335 16.18 18.06 11.27
C PRO A 335 16.75 16.80 11.93
N ASP A 336 17.62 16.96 12.94
CA ASP A 336 18.16 15.85 13.72
C ASP A 336 16.99 15.02 14.26
N THR A 337 16.77 13.85 13.67
CA THR A 337 15.94 12.82 14.27
C THR A 337 16.79 12.21 15.37
N GLY A 338 16.89 12.94 16.50
CA GLY A 338 17.73 12.54 17.61
C GLY A 338 17.57 11.05 17.87
N SER A 339 18.70 10.33 17.89
CA SER A 339 18.81 9.05 18.57
C SER A 339 18.10 9.21 19.90
N GLY A 340 16.97 8.53 20.06
CA GLY A 340 16.13 8.63 21.25
C GLY A 340 16.93 8.23 22.47
N GLU A 341 17.55 9.21 23.11
CA GLU A 341 18.00 9.10 24.47
C GLU A 341 16.72 9.18 25.32
N SER A 342 16.24 8.00 25.71
CA SER A 342 15.17 7.88 26.70
C SER A 342 15.63 8.57 27.97
N THR A 343 15.17 9.79 28.20
CA THR A 343 15.17 10.34 29.55
C THR A 343 14.06 9.63 30.32
N ASP A 344 14.44 8.53 30.96
CA ASP A 344 13.68 7.91 32.04
C ASP A 344 13.54 8.97 33.16
N GLY A 345 12.30 9.24 33.56
CA GLY A 345 11.94 10.26 34.55
C GLY A 345 10.70 9.86 35.32
#